data_AF-A0A829QNL7-F1
#
_entry.id   AF-A0A829QNL7-F1
#
_cell.length_a   1.000
_cell.length_b   1.000
_cell.length_c   1.000
_cell.angle_alpha   90.00
_cell.angle_beta   90.00
_cell.angle_gamma   90.00
#
_symmetry.space_group_name_H-M   'P 1'
#
loop_
_entity.id
_entity.type
_entity.pdbx_description
1 polymer ?
#
loop_
_entity_poly.entity_id
_entity_poly.type
_entity_poly.pdbx_seq_one_letter_code
_entity_poly.pdbx_strand_id
1 'polypeptide(L)'
;MTAPGFFDMHVHGGGGASFGRDAEANLVAATWHRSHGTDGLLASLVTLAPDDLLRAVRVLAEMTGAEGIAGIHLEGPWLSPQYAGAHDPRLLREPDLGELERLLDAGGGHIKMVTIAPELPGAISAIEMLSGRGVVAAVGHTNATYEQTQQAISAGATVATHLFNAMRPIHHREPGPIPALLESPDVTIELIADGVHIHPAIYRTVLAAVGPDRIALVTDAMCAAGMPDGAYQLGDLPVTVAGGEARLPNGTIAGSTASMADLHRFAAAQAGTDIATRQTSVNPRRAVGC
;
A
#
# COMPACT_ATOMS: atom_id res chain seq x y z
N MET A 1 -13.09 26.91 6.81
CA MET A 1 -11.91 26.12 6.37
C MET A 1 -12.37 25.19 5.28
N THR A 2 -11.70 25.18 4.12
CA THR A 2 -11.87 24.14 3.10
C THR A 2 -11.40 22.80 3.68
N ALA A 3 -12.12 21.70 3.40
CA ALA A 3 -11.70 20.37 3.83
C ALA A 3 -10.33 20.03 3.19
N PRO A 4 -9.44 19.28 3.89
CA PRO A 4 -8.18 18.83 3.31
C PRO A 4 -8.45 17.89 2.12
N GLY A 5 -7.70 18.03 1.02
CA GLY A 5 -7.84 17.09 -0.10
C GLY A 5 -7.41 15.67 0.29
N PHE A 6 -7.75 14.69 -0.54
CA PHE A 6 -7.40 13.30 -0.22
C PHE A 6 -5.91 13.06 -0.35
N PHE A 7 -5.39 12.12 0.45
CA PHE A 7 -4.04 11.61 0.28
C PHE A 7 -4.04 10.10 0.24
N ASP A 8 -3.43 9.56 -0.80
CA ASP A 8 -3.35 8.13 -1.02
C ASP A 8 -1.93 7.63 -0.81
N MET A 9 -1.68 6.97 0.31
CA MET A 9 -0.33 6.49 0.63
C MET A 9 0.02 5.16 -0.05
N HIS A 10 -0.90 4.56 -0.80
CA HIS A 10 -0.67 3.28 -1.48
C HIS A 10 -1.56 3.15 -2.74
N VAL A 11 -0.94 3.38 -3.90
CA VAL A 11 -1.59 3.37 -5.22
C VAL A 11 -0.64 3.03 -6.36
N HIS A 12 -1.01 2.08 -7.22
CA HIS A 12 -0.14 1.56 -8.29
C HIS A 12 -0.39 2.17 -9.68
N GLY A 13 -1.55 2.79 -9.89
CA GLY A 13 -1.90 3.40 -11.17
C GLY A 13 -3.27 4.04 -11.21
N GLY A 14 -3.69 4.46 -12.39
CA GLY A 14 -5.00 5.03 -12.68
C GLY A 14 -5.06 5.59 -14.10
N GLY A 15 -6.27 5.82 -14.62
CA GLY A 15 -6.47 6.43 -15.94
C GLY A 15 -5.86 5.64 -17.10
N GLY A 16 -5.68 4.33 -16.96
CA GLY A 16 -5.09 3.45 -17.96
C GLY A 16 -3.57 3.30 -17.87
N ALA A 17 -2.91 3.89 -16.86
CA ALA A 17 -1.47 3.85 -16.69
C ALA A 17 -1.04 3.35 -15.31
N SER A 18 0.13 2.70 -15.26
CA SER A 18 0.78 2.25 -14.02
C SER A 18 1.96 3.16 -13.69
N PHE A 19 2.21 3.37 -12.39
CA PHE A 19 3.39 4.08 -11.93
C PHE A 19 4.69 3.31 -12.18
N GLY A 20 5.80 4.03 -12.35
CA GLY A 20 7.15 3.48 -12.48
C GLY A 20 7.58 3.11 -13.90
N ARG A 21 6.68 3.16 -14.88
CA ARG A 21 7.01 2.84 -16.28
C ARG A 21 7.86 3.92 -16.94
N ASP A 22 7.32 5.13 -17.00
CA ASP A 22 7.93 6.33 -17.58
C ASP A 22 7.18 7.58 -17.10
N ALA A 23 7.72 8.77 -17.39
CA ALA A 23 7.16 10.04 -16.94
C ALA A 23 5.74 10.31 -17.47
N GLU A 24 5.43 9.88 -18.70
CA GLU A 24 4.11 10.06 -19.31
C GLU A 24 3.05 9.22 -18.59
N ALA A 25 3.32 7.92 -18.38
CA ALA A 25 2.45 7.03 -17.65
C ALA A 25 2.20 7.51 -16.21
N ASN A 26 3.24 7.97 -15.52
CA ASN A 26 3.12 8.54 -14.18
C ASN A 26 2.21 9.78 -14.17
N LEU A 27 2.35 10.66 -15.16
CA LEU A 27 1.55 11.87 -15.27
C LEU A 27 0.08 11.54 -15.54
N VAL A 28 -0.21 10.56 -16.41
CA VAL A 28 -1.57 10.08 -16.68
C VAL A 28 -2.23 9.58 -15.40
N ALA A 29 -1.55 8.68 -14.67
CA ALA A 29 -2.08 8.13 -13.42
C ALA A 29 -2.32 9.20 -12.36
N ALA A 30 -1.33 10.06 -12.09
CA ALA A 30 -1.46 11.11 -11.08
C ALA A 30 -2.53 12.15 -11.44
N THR A 31 -2.65 12.54 -12.72
CA THR A 31 -3.69 13.47 -13.19
C THR A 31 -5.08 12.88 -12.97
N TRP A 32 -5.26 11.59 -13.22
CA TRP A 32 -6.53 10.91 -12.97
C TRP A 32 -6.92 11.00 -11.48
N HIS A 33 -6.03 10.60 -10.57
CA HIS A 33 -6.27 10.69 -9.13
C HIS A 33 -6.57 12.12 -8.67
N ARG A 34 -5.83 13.11 -9.18
CA ARG A 34 -6.07 14.52 -8.89
C ARG A 34 -7.44 15.00 -9.34
N SER A 35 -7.88 14.60 -10.53
CA SER A 35 -9.24 14.93 -11.01
C SER A 35 -10.36 14.33 -10.14
N HIS A 36 -10.03 13.36 -9.28
CA HIS A 36 -10.94 12.73 -8.31
C HIS A 36 -10.72 13.20 -6.87
N GLY A 37 -9.94 14.28 -6.67
CA GLY A 37 -9.78 14.97 -5.38
C GLY A 37 -8.57 14.54 -4.55
N THR A 38 -7.72 13.64 -5.05
CA THR A 38 -6.43 13.30 -4.43
C THR A 38 -5.41 14.39 -4.71
N ASP A 39 -4.99 15.14 -3.70
CA ASP A 39 -4.01 16.23 -3.87
C ASP A 39 -2.56 15.81 -3.56
N GLY A 40 -2.39 14.64 -2.92
CA GLY A 40 -1.11 14.03 -2.60
C GLY A 40 -1.18 12.51 -2.67
N LEU A 41 -0.14 11.85 -3.17
CA LEU A 41 -0.08 10.38 -3.20
C LEU A 41 1.35 9.84 -3.12
N LEU A 42 1.50 8.60 -2.66
CA LEU A 42 2.73 7.82 -2.87
C LEU A 42 2.56 6.88 -4.06
N ALA A 43 3.34 7.12 -5.12
CA ALA A 43 3.36 6.27 -6.29
C ALA A 43 3.97 4.91 -5.90
N SER A 44 3.16 3.86 -5.95
CA SER A 44 3.50 2.54 -5.43
C SER A 44 4.01 1.62 -6.54
N LEU A 45 5.16 1.01 -6.31
CA LEU A 45 5.76 0.02 -7.20
C LEU A 45 5.46 -1.37 -6.66
N VAL A 46 4.92 -2.24 -7.51
CA VAL A 46 4.82 -3.67 -7.21
C VAL A 46 6.20 -4.32 -7.23
N THR A 47 6.27 -5.56 -6.76
CA THR A 47 7.40 -6.48 -6.98
C THR A 47 7.91 -6.45 -8.44
N LEU A 48 9.18 -6.05 -8.61
CA LEU A 48 9.90 -5.99 -9.89
C LEU A 48 11.28 -6.65 -9.80
N ALA A 49 11.87 -6.98 -10.96
CA ALA A 49 13.27 -7.39 -11.04
C ALA A 49 14.20 -6.25 -10.58
N PRO A 50 15.41 -6.54 -10.04
CA PRO A 50 16.27 -5.51 -9.44
C PRO A 50 16.54 -4.28 -10.32
N ASP A 51 16.89 -4.49 -11.59
CA ASP A 51 17.20 -3.39 -12.51
C ASP A 51 15.96 -2.58 -12.91
N ASP A 52 14.81 -3.25 -13.02
CA ASP A 52 13.53 -2.60 -13.35
C ASP A 52 13.02 -1.77 -12.17
N LEU A 53 13.14 -2.29 -10.94
CA LEU A 53 12.80 -1.57 -9.72
C LEU A 53 13.66 -0.33 -9.55
N LEU A 54 14.98 -0.46 -9.75
CA LEU A 54 15.92 0.66 -9.68
C LEU A 54 15.60 1.73 -10.73
N ARG A 55 15.25 1.33 -11.96
CA ARG A 55 14.82 2.25 -13.02
C ARG A 55 13.53 2.96 -12.64
N ALA A 56 12.52 2.24 -12.17
CA ALA A 56 11.23 2.78 -11.78
C ALA A 56 11.35 3.78 -10.62
N VAL A 57 12.19 3.48 -9.62
CA VAL A 57 12.50 4.41 -8.52
C VAL A 57 13.09 5.72 -9.03
N ARG A 58 14.08 5.66 -9.95
CA ARG A 58 14.70 6.89 -10.51
C ARG A 58 13.68 7.75 -11.24
N VAL A 59 12.85 7.13 -12.08
CA VAL A 59 11.81 7.86 -12.83
C VAL A 59 10.82 8.53 -11.88
N LEU A 60 10.39 7.85 -10.81
CA LEU A 60 9.46 8.44 -9.84
C LEU A 60 10.11 9.51 -8.95
N ALA A 61 11.40 9.36 -8.62
CA ALA A 61 12.12 10.36 -7.86
C ALA A 61 12.19 11.69 -8.62
N GLU A 62 12.47 11.65 -9.93
CA GLU A 62 12.46 12.83 -10.80
C GLU A 62 11.06 13.47 -10.95
N MET A 63 9.99 12.68 -10.78
CA MET A 63 8.60 13.13 -10.89
C MET A 63 7.99 13.57 -9.56
N THR A 64 8.70 13.47 -8.45
CA THR A 64 8.16 13.90 -7.15
C THR A 64 7.86 15.40 -7.17
N GLY A 65 6.66 15.78 -6.73
CA GLY A 65 6.09 17.12 -6.82
C GLY A 65 5.19 17.34 -8.04
N ALA A 66 5.35 16.55 -9.11
CA ALA A 66 4.45 16.60 -10.27
C ALA A 66 3.11 15.96 -9.92
N GLU A 67 2.01 16.60 -10.30
CA GLU A 67 0.65 16.09 -10.12
C GLU A 67 0.27 15.56 -8.71
N GLY A 68 1.00 15.97 -7.66
CA GLY A 68 0.71 15.55 -6.28
C GLY A 68 1.45 14.27 -5.87
N ILE A 69 2.37 13.77 -6.69
CA ILE A 69 3.27 12.69 -6.29
C ILE A 69 4.14 13.20 -5.14
N ALA A 70 3.87 12.76 -3.91
CA ALA A 70 4.56 13.17 -2.69
C ALA A 70 5.78 12.27 -2.38
N GLY A 71 5.84 11.10 -3.00
CA GLY A 71 6.95 10.17 -2.88
C GLY A 71 6.62 8.80 -3.46
N ILE A 72 7.41 7.82 -3.04
CA ILE A 72 7.40 6.45 -3.56
C ILE A 72 7.09 5.49 -2.41
N HIS A 73 6.23 4.52 -2.70
CA HIS A 73 6.03 3.33 -1.89
C HIS A 73 6.58 2.11 -2.65
N LEU A 74 7.43 1.31 -2.00
CA LEU A 74 7.88 0.02 -2.55
C LEU A 74 7.07 -1.11 -1.92
N GLU A 75 6.14 -1.69 -2.67
CA GLU A 75 5.38 -2.85 -2.23
C GLU A 75 6.08 -4.14 -2.68
N GLY A 76 6.97 -4.61 -1.81
CA GLY A 76 7.91 -5.66 -2.16
C GLY A 76 9.15 -5.14 -2.87
N PRO A 77 10.04 -6.04 -3.30
CA PRO A 77 9.82 -7.47 -3.58
C PRO A 77 10.08 -8.42 -2.40
N TRP A 78 10.29 -7.87 -1.21
CA TRP A 78 10.64 -8.62 0.00
C TRP A 78 9.40 -9.14 0.75
N LEU A 79 8.60 -9.94 0.04
CA LEU A 79 7.29 -10.41 0.50
C LEU A 79 7.25 -11.93 0.62
N SER A 80 6.28 -12.44 1.39
CA SER A 80 6.11 -13.87 1.62
C SER A 80 5.65 -14.59 0.35
N PRO A 81 6.35 -15.65 -0.11
CA PRO A 81 5.87 -16.47 -1.22
C PRO A 81 4.50 -17.13 -0.98
N GLN A 82 4.14 -17.37 0.29
CA GLN A 82 2.83 -17.94 0.66
C GLN A 82 1.68 -16.93 0.57
N TYR A 83 2.01 -15.65 0.66
CA TYR A 83 1.06 -14.55 0.62
C TYR A 83 1.45 -13.52 -0.45
N ALA A 84 1.85 -14.01 -1.63
CA ALA A 84 2.28 -13.17 -2.73
C ALA A 84 1.16 -12.25 -3.26
N GLY A 85 -0.12 -12.57 -3.03
CA GLY A 85 -1.24 -11.79 -3.57
C GLY A 85 -1.11 -11.61 -5.08
N ALA A 86 -1.14 -10.37 -5.55
CA ALA A 86 -0.92 -10.01 -6.95
C ALA A 86 0.52 -9.55 -7.26
N HIS A 87 1.51 -10.19 -6.64
CA HIS A 87 2.92 -10.09 -7.01
C HIS A 87 3.42 -11.36 -7.70
N ASP A 88 4.30 -11.22 -8.70
CA ASP A 88 4.90 -12.36 -9.39
C ASP A 88 5.82 -13.15 -8.44
N PRO A 89 5.48 -14.40 -8.08
CA PRO A 89 6.27 -15.19 -7.14
C PRO A 89 7.73 -15.43 -7.59
N ARG A 90 8.02 -15.32 -8.90
CA ARG A 90 9.37 -15.52 -9.45
C ARG A 90 10.31 -14.36 -9.15
N LEU A 91 9.75 -13.19 -8.81
CA LEU A 91 10.50 -11.97 -8.54
C LEU A 91 10.65 -11.70 -7.03
N LEU A 92 9.93 -12.44 -6.19
CA LEU A 92 10.05 -12.39 -4.74
C LEU A 92 11.43 -12.86 -4.30
N ARG A 93 12.00 -12.16 -3.31
CA ARG A 93 13.34 -12.44 -2.79
C ARG A 93 13.48 -11.99 -1.34
N GLU A 94 14.43 -12.57 -0.63
CA GLU A 94 14.74 -12.16 0.73
C GLU A 94 15.31 -10.73 0.76
N PRO A 95 15.05 -9.96 1.82
CA PRO A 95 15.68 -8.66 2.06
C PRO A 95 17.20 -8.71 1.94
N ASP A 96 17.76 -7.91 1.03
CA ASP A 96 19.20 -7.64 0.95
C ASP A 96 19.46 -6.17 1.27
N LEU A 97 20.31 -5.93 2.28
CA LEU A 97 20.62 -4.56 2.73
C LEU A 97 21.34 -3.76 1.64
N GLY A 98 22.14 -4.39 0.79
CA GLY A 98 22.83 -3.72 -0.32
C GLY A 98 21.89 -3.32 -1.45
N GLU A 99 20.86 -4.12 -1.73
CA GLU A 99 19.77 -3.74 -2.63
C GLU A 99 18.95 -2.57 -2.06
N LEU A 100 18.54 -2.66 -0.79
CA LEU A 100 17.80 -1.59 -0.12
C LEU A 100 18.58 -0.27 -0.13
N GLU A 101 19.86 -0.29 0.23
CA GLU A 101 20.71 0.90 0.21
C GLU A 101 20.79 1.53 -1.19
N ARG A 102 21.01 0.71 -2.24
CA ARG A 102 21.02 1.20 -3.63
C ARG A 102 19.70 1.84 -4.05
N LEU A 103 18.57 1.27 -3.64
CA LEU A 103 17.25 1.81 -3.95
C LEU A 103 16.99 3.11 -3.19
N LEU A 104 17.31 3.16 -1.89
CA LEU A 104 17.16 4.36 -1.06
C LEU A 104 18.01 5.52 -1.58
N ASP A 105 19.25 5.24 -1.97
CA ASP A 105 20.14 6.23 -2.58
C ASP A 105 19.61 6.71 -3.93
N ALA A 106 19.11 5.80 -4.78
CA ALA A 106 18.51 6.16 -6.06
C ALA A 106 17.20 6.95 -5.91
N GLY A 107 16.46 6.70 -4.83
CA GLY A 107 15.24 7.44 -4.49
C GLY A 107 15.50 8.83 -3.95
N GLY A 108 16.74 9.17 -3.57
CA GLY A 108 17.11 10.54 -3.15
C GLY A 108 16.29 11.09 -1.97
N GLY A 109 15.79 10.22 -1.09
CA GLY A 109 14.89 10.61 0.02
C GLY A 109 13.39 10.70 -0.34
N HIS A 110 13.02 10.31 -1.56
CA HIS A 110 11.63 10.26 -2.03
C HIS A 110 10.94 8.90 -1.79
N ILE A 111 11.68 7.85 -1.45
CA ILE A 111 11.06 6.62 -0.92
C ILE A 111 10.58 6.92 0.50
N LYS A 112 9.26 6.86 0.70
CA LYS A 112 8.60 7.18 1.98
C LYS A 112 8.15 5.95 2.72
N MET A 113 7.87 4.87 2.01
CA MET A 113 7.37 3.64 2.60
C MET A 113 7.89 2.41 1.86
N VAL A 114 8.12 1.32 2.59
CA VAL A 114 8.46 0.01 2.05
C VAL A 114 7.64 -1.05 2.78
N THR A 115 6.86 -1.84 2.01
CA THR A 115 6.17 -3.03 2.53
C THR A 115 7.10 -4.24 2.50
N ILE A 116 7.20 -4.93 3.63
CA ILE A 116 8.11 -6.05 3.86
C ILE A 116 7.44 -7.13 4.71
N ALA A 117 7.72 -8.40 4.39
CA ALA A 117 7.26 -9.54 5.17
C ALA A 117 8.27 -9.86 6.29
N PRO A 118 7.92 -9.67 7.58
CA PRO A 118 8.89 -9.72 8.66
C PRO A 118 9.39 -11.13 9.01
N GLU A 119 8.75 -12.19 8.53
CA GLU A 119 9.22 -13.55 8.73
C GLU A 119 10.42 -13.94 7.86
N LEU A 120 10.76 -13.13 6.85
CA LEU A 120 11.86 -13.43 5.93
C LEU A 120 13.23 -13.23 6.60
N PRO A 121 14.23 -14.05 6.27
CA PRO A 121 15.61 -13.82 6.69
C PRO A 121 16.08 -12.41 6.31
N GLY A 122 16.66 -11.68 7.27
CA GLY A 122 17.14 -10.31 7.05
C GLY A 122 16.08 -9.20 7.19
N ALA A 123 14.78 -9.54 7.32
CA ALA A 123 13.71 -8.53 7.35
C ALA A 123 13.80 -7.58 8.55
N ILE A 124 14.15 -8.08 9.74
CA ILE A 124 14.30 -7.23 10.92
C ILE A 124 15.40 -6.17 10.73
N SER A 125 16.57 -6.56 10.21
CA SER A 125 17.65 -5.62 9.92
C SER A 125 17.29 -4.64 8.80
N ALA A 126 16.50 -5.06 7.81
CA ALA A 126 15.95 -4.18 6.79
C ALA A 126 15.00 -3.14 7.40
N ILE A 127 14.12 -3.55 8.32
CA ILE A 127 13.20 -2.65 9.04
C ILE A 127 13.98 -1.63 9.86
N GLU A 128 15.02 -2.06 10.60
CA GLU A 128 15.89 -1.16 11.37
C GLU A 128 16.59 -0.13 10.46
N MET A 129 17.09 -0.55 9.29
CA MET A 129 17.69 0.35 8.31
C MET A 129 16.69 1.37 7.77
N LEU A 130 15.49 0.94 7.41
CA LEU A 130 14.42 1.81 6.89
C LEU A 130 14.04 2.86 7.94
N SER A 131 13.75 2.41 9.16
CA SER A 131 13.40 3.29 10.29
C SER A 131 14.53 4.28 10.59
N GLY A 132 15.78 3.82 10.63
CA GLY A 132 16.96 4.66 10.85
C GLY A 132 17.21 5.71 9.76
N ARG A 133 16.67 5.51 8.54
CA ARG A 133 16.69 6.49 7.45
C ARG A 133 15.40 7.32 7.34
N GLY A 134 14.48 7.19 8.30
CA GLY A 134 13.20 7.91 8.31
C GLY A 134 12.22 7.44 7.23
N VAL A 135 12.37 6.20 6.75
CA VAL A 135 11.45 5.55 5.82
C VAL A 135 10.51 4.66 6.61
N VAL A 136 9.22 4.71 6.31
CA VAL A 136 8.22 3.87 6.95
C VAL A 136 8.41 2.42 6.52
N ALA A 137 8.62 1.54 7.49
CA ALA A 137 8.52 0.09 7.27
C ALA A 137 7.07 -0.35 7.53
N ALA A 138 6.45 -0.93 6.50
CA ALA A 138 5.09 -1.45 6.55
C ALA A 138 5.09 -2.99 6.53
N VAL A 139 4.28 -3.61 7.38
CA VAL A 139 4.11 -5.07 7.45
C VAL A 139 2.95 -5.48 6.54
N GLY A 140 3.25 -6.28 5.52
CA GLY A 140 2.28 -6.72 4.52
C GLY A 140 2.74 -7.99 3.80
N HIS A 141 1.83 -8.63 3.05
CA HIS A 141 2.12 -9.84 2.27
C HIS A 141 2.90 -10.89 3.05
N THR A 142 2.40 -11.25 4.23
CA THR A 142 3.18 -11.93 5.26
C THR A 142 2.49 -13.16 5.84
N ASN A 143 3.29 -14.20 6.06
CA ASN A 143 2.95 -15.37 6.86
C ASN A 143 3.47 -15.28 8.30
N ALA A 144 3.79 -14.10 8.81
CA ALA A 144 4.43 -13.96 10.11
C ALA A 144 3.57 -14.49 11.26
N THR A 145 4.23 -15.02 12.28
CA THR A 145 3.57 -15.24 13.58
C THR A 145 3.31 -13.90 14.27
N TYR A 146 2.54 -13.95 15.35
CA TYR A 146 2.33 -12.79 16.22
C TYR A 146 3.66 -12.26 16.76
N GLU A 147 4.55 -13.15 17.21
CA GLU A 147 5.85 -12.81 17.79
C GLU A 147 6.79 -12.18 16.76
N GLN A 148 6.84 -12.72 15.52
CA GLN A 148 7.63 -12.11 14.44
C GLN A 148 7.12 -10.72 14.08
N THR A 149 5.80 -10.52 14.14
CA THR A 149 5.19 -9.20 13.89
C THR A 149 5.51 -8.21 15.01
N GLN A 150 5.46 -8.64 16.28
CA GLN A 150 5.89 -7.83 17.42
C GLN A 150 7.38 -7.46 17.34
N GLN A 151 8.22 -8.37 16.86
CA GLN A 151 9.65 -8.07 16.62
C GLN A 151 9.82 -7.00 15.54
N ALA A 152 9.06 -7.07 14.44
CA ALA A 152 9.07 -6.06 13.40
C ALA A 152 8.64 -4.67 13.90
N ILE A 153 7.57 -4.62 14.70
CA ILE A 153 7.11 -3.38 15.34
C ILE A 153 8.19 -2.83 16.27
N SER A 154 8.80 -3.68 17.10
CA SER A 154 9.90 -3.30 17.99
C SER A 154 11.13 -2.79 17.23
N ALA A 155 11.36 -3.29 16.02
CA ALA A 155 12.43 -2.85 15.12
C ALA A 155 12.11 -1.53 14.39
N GLY A 156 10.87 -1.03 14.48
CA GLY A 156 10.47 0.26 13.94
C GLY A 156 9.44 0.21 12.81
N ALA A 157 8.76 -0.92 12.58
CA ALA A 157 7.62 -0.96 11.66
C ALA A 157 6.39 -0.23 12.24
N THR A 158 5.78 0.64 11.44
CA THR A 158 4.72 1.56 11.90
C THR A 158 3.46 1.56 11.03
N VAL A 159 3.42 0.72 9.99
CA VAL A 159 2.24 0.56 9.12
C VAL A 159 1.89 -0.91 8.94
N ALA A 160 0.60 -1.22 8.89
CA ALA A 160 0.08 -2.48 8.39
C ALA A 160 -0.47 -2.25 6.98
N THR A 161 0.17 -2.83 5.96
CA THR A 161 -0.27 -2.72 4.56
C THR A 161 -1.59 -3.47 4.37
N HIS A 162 -2.58 -2.82 3.76
CA HIS A 162 -3.94 -3.30 3.45
C HIS A 162 -4.44 -4.49 4.30
N LEU A 163 -4.52 -4.27 5.63
CA LEU A 163 -4.76 -5.30 6.66
C LEU A 163 -5.80 -6.35 6.22
N PHE A 164 -5.54 -7.62 6.56
CA PHE A 164 -6.25 -8.85 6.15
C PHE A 164 -5.88 -9.37 4.76
N ASN A 165 -5.57 -8.50 3.80
CA ASN A 165 -5.25 -8.93 2.44
C ASN A 165 -3.83 -9.48 2.40
N ALA A 166 -3.65 -10.64 1.76
CA ALA A 166 -2.36 -11.32 1.69
C ALA A 166 -1.66 -11.45 3.07
N MET A 167 -2.42 -11.81 4.11
CA MET A 167 -1.87 -12.06 5.44
C MET A 167 -2.32 -13.40 5.99
N ARG A 168 -1.51 -14.00 6.86
CA ARG A 168 -1.95 -15.14 7.68
C ARG A 168 -3.26 -14.78 8.40
N PRO A 169 -4.35 -15.56 8.21
CA PRO A 169 -5.62 -15.30 8.87
C PRO A 169 -5.53 -15.46 10.39
N ILE A 170 -6.49 -14.86 11.10
CA ILE A 170 -6.59 -14.99 12.56
C ILE A 170 -6.99 -16.41 12.93
N HIS A 171 -6.23 -17.03 13.84
CA HIS A 171 -6.58 -18.29 14.48
C HIS A 171 -6.40 -18.18 16.01
N HIS A 172 -7.27 -18.82 16.80
CA HIS A 172 -7.34 -18.61 18.27
C HIS A 172 -6.11 -19.06 19.06
N ARG A 173 -5.24 -19.91 18.48
CA ARG A 173 -3.96 -20.34 19.09
C ARG A 173 -2.73 -19.75 18.41
N GLU A 174 -2.90 -19.29 17.17
CA GLU A 174 -1.82 -18.75 16.34
C GLU A 174 -2.37 -17.49 15.68
N PRO A 175 -2.44 -16.37 16.43
CA PRO A 175 -3.20 -15.19 16.02
C PRO A 175 -2.69 -14.55 14.73
N GLY A 176 -1.41 -14.76 14.39
CA GLY A 176 -0.79 -14.21 13.19
C GLY A 176 -0.51 -12.71 13.32
N PRO A 177 -0.30 -12.02 12.18
CA PRO A 177 0.15 -10.63 12.17
C PRO A 177 -0.98 -9.66 12.53
N ILE A 178 -2.22 -9.99 12.18
CA ILE A 178 -3.35 -9.06 12.28
C ILE A 178 -3.59 -8.59 13.73
N PRO A 179 -3.69 -9.46 14.75
CA PRO A 179 -3.89 -8.99 16.12
C PRO A 179 -2.68 -8.20 16.65
N ALA A 180 -1.44 -8.58 16.31
CA ALA A 180 -0.25 -7.83 16.71
C ALA A 180 -0.26 -6.39 16.19
N LEU A 181 -0.67 -6.20 14.93
CA LEU A 181 -0.78 -4.88 14.30
C LEU A 181 -1.91 -4.04 14.90
N LEU A 182 -3.07 -4.65 15.15
CA LEU A 182 -4.23 -3.96 15.75
C LEU A 182 -3.95 -3.50 17.19
N GLU A 183 -3.29 -4.34 17.99
CA GLU A 183 -2.99 -4.06 19.40
C GLU A 183 -1.92 -2.98 19.59
N SER A 184 -1.04 -2.77 18.60
CA SER A 184 0.12 -1.89 18.71
C SER A 184 -0.25 -0.43 18.41
N PRO A 185 -0.26 0.48 19.41
CA PRO A 185 -0.83 1.82 19.27
C PRO A 185 -0.12 2.71 18.25
N ASP A 186 1.15 2.43 17.98
CA ASP A 186 1.99 3.20 17.05
C ASP A 186 1.87 2.74 15.59
N VAL A 187 1.08 1.69 15.33
CA VAL A 187 0.86 1.16 13.97
C VAL A 187 -0.37 1.80 13.34
N THR A 188 -0.19 2.42 12.19
CA THR A 188 -1.29 2.85 11.30
C THR A 188 -1.78 1.66 10.48
N ILE A 189 -3.10 1.50 10.38
CA ILE A 189 -3.76 0.40 9.71
C ILE A 189 -4.25 0.87 8.33
N GLU A 190 -3.64 0.38 7.26
CA GLU A 190 -4.18 0.57 5.92
C GLU A 190 -5.37 -0.35 5.69
N LEU A 191 -6.44 0.18 5.09
CA LEU A 191 -7.60 -0.59 4.64
C LEU A 191 -8.01 -0.14 3.23
N ILE A 192 -8.31 -1.11 2.37
CA ILE A 192 -8.94 -0.86 1.07
C ILE A 192 -10.45 -0.96 1.26
N ALA A 193 -11.09 0.19 1.47
CA ALA A 193 -12.51 0.29 1.85
C ALA A 193 -13.45 0.43 0.64
N ASP A 194 -13.34 -0.50 -0.32
CA ASP A 194 -14.12 -0.51 -1.57
C ASP A 194 -15.35 -1.46 -1.52
N GLY A 195 -15.51 -2.21 -0.42
CA GLY A 195 -16.57 -3.21 -0.24
C GLY A 195 -16.28 -4.57 -0.89
N VAL A 196 -15.14 -4.71 -1.56
CA VAL A 196 -14.67 -5.94 -2.20
C VAL A 196 -13.53 -6.55 -1.39
N HIS A 197 -12.50 -5.76 -1.07
CA HIS A 197 -11.36 -6.18 -0.25
C HIS A 197 -11.74 -6.35 1.21
N ILE A 198 -12.64 -5.49 1.71
CA ILE A 198 -13.08 -5.55 3.09
C ILE A 198 -14.59 -5.43 3.21
N HIS A 199 -15.18 -6.37 3.95
CA HIS A 199 -16.60 -6.30 4.28
C HIS A 199 -16.86 -5.14 5.26
N PRO A 200 -17.97 -4.37 5.12
CA PRO A 200 -18.28 -3.25 6.01
C PRO A 200 -18.28 -3.58 7.51
N ALA A 201 -18.66 -4.81 7.87
CA ALA A 201 -18.58 -5.27 9.26
C ALA A 201 -17.13 -5.31 9.78
N ILE A 202 -16.18 -5.77 8.96
CA ILE A 202 -14.76 -5.84 9.34
C ILE A 202 -14.18 -4.42 9.46
N TYR A 203 -14.52 -3.51 8.55
CA TYR A 203 -14.14 -2.09 8.70
C TYR A 203 -14.62 -1.51 10.05
N ARG A 204 -15.88 -1.75 10.43
CA ARG A 204 -16.41 -1.29 11.73
C ARG A 204 -15.72 -1.96 12.93
N THR A 205 -15.37 -3.25 12.80
CA THR A 205 -14.60 -3.97 13.83
C THR A 205 -13.22 -3.36 14.02
N VAL A 206 -12.48 -3.08 12.94
CA VAL A 206 -11.17 -2.42 13.02
C VAL A 206 -11.31 -1.02 13.62
N LEU A 207 -12.29 -0.24 13.15
CA LEU A 207 -12.56 1.09 13.69
C LEU A 207 -12.84 1.08 15.19
N ALA A 208 -13.62 0.11 15.67
CA ALA A 208 -13.88 -0.05 17.10
C ALA A 208 -12.64 -0.47 17.88
N ALA A 209 -11.74 -1.24 17.28
CA ALA A 209 -10.52 -1.74 17.93
C ALA A 209 -9.42 -0.68 18.03
N VAL A 210 -9.16 0.07 16.96
CA VAL A 210 -8.00 0.99 16.89
C VAL A 210 -8.37 2.46 16.96
N GLY A 211 -9.65 2.79 16.84
CA GLY A 211 -10.15 4.16 16.79
C GLY A 211 -10.00 4.83 15.42
N PRO A 212 -10.60 6.02 15.23
CA PRO A 212 -10.65 6.69 13.93
C PRO A 212 -9.30 7.24 13.47
N ASP A 213 -8.38 7.49 14.41
CA ASP A 213 -7.13 8.16 14.11
C ASP A 213 -6.04 7.18 13.64
N ARG A 214 -6.18 5.87 13.84
CA ARG A 214 -5.17 4.88 13.42
C ARG A 214 -5.46 4.22 12.06
N ILE A 215 -6.57 4.55 11.40
CA ILE A 215 -6.92 3.98 10.09
C ILE A 215 -6.51 4.95 8.98
N ALA A 216 -5.75 4.46 8.00
CA ALA A 216 -5.53 5.11 6.73
C ALA A 216 -6.29 4.34 5.65
N LEU A 217 -7.13 5.02 4.87
CA LEU A 217 -7.72 4.39 3.69
C LEU A 217 -6.78 4.60 2.53
N VAL A 218 -6.56 3.52 1.78
CA VAL A 218 -5.73 3.49 0.58
C VAL A 218 -6.51 2.88 -0.55
N THR A 219 -6.30 3.36 -1.77
CA THR A 219 -7.01 2.77 -2.91
C THR A 219 -6.45 1.43 -3.27
N ASP A 220 -5.13 1.23 -3.16
CA ASP A 220 -4.45 0.12 -3.84
C ASP A 220 -4.88 0.08 -5.33
N ALA A 221 -5.17 1.24 -5.91
CA ALA A 221 -5.74 1.31 -7.25
C ALA A 221 -4.69 0.92 -8.27
N MET A 222 -5.09 0.09 -9.23
CA MET A 222 -4.27 -0.29 -10.37
C MET A 222 -4.67 0.48 -11.63
N CYS A 223 -3.95 0.27 -12.73
CA CYS A 223 -4.11 1.06 -13.97
C CYS A 223 -5.55 1.13 -14.52
N ALA A 224 -6.41 0.16 -14.19
CA ALA A 224 -7.80 0.13 -14.60
C ALA A 224 -8.72 1.08 -13.81
N ALA A 225 -8.25 1.75 -12.76
CA ALA A 225 -9.04 2.75 -12.06
C ALA A 225 -9.45 3.88 -13.04
N GLY A 226 -10.76 4.09 -13.16
CA GLY A 226 -11.35 5.01 -14.14
C GLY A 226 -11.47 4.49 -15.57
N MET A 227 -11.21 3.20 -15.80
CA MET A 227 -11.27 2.55 -17.10
C MET A 227 -12.46 1.56 -17.16
N PRO A 228 -12.98 1.23 -18.36
CA PRO A 228 -14.06 0.24 -18.49
C PRO A 228 -13.59 -1.18 -18.13
N ASP A 229 -14.53 -2.08 -17.86
CA ASP A 229 -14.26 -3.51 -17.72
C ASP A 229 -13.47 -4.06 -18.94
N GLY A 230 -12.49 -4.92 -18.69
CA GLY A 230 -11.57 -5.37 -19.73
C GLY A 230 -10.33 -6.10 -19.20
N ALA A 231 -9.35 -6.27 -20.08
CA ALA A 231 -8.07 -6.92 -19.77
C ALA A 231 -6.99 -5.87 -19.51
N TYR A 232 -6.23 -6.06 -18.43
CA TYR A 232 -5.21 -5.16 -17.93
C TYR A 232 -3.99 -5.93 -17.42
N GLN A 233 -2.98 -5.20 -16.94
CA GLN A 233 -1.80 -5.76 -16.30
C GLN A 233 -1.49 -5.04 -14.98
N LEU A 234 -1.06 -5.81 -13.98
CA LEU A 234 -0.45 -5.31 -12.75
C LEU A 234 0.95 -5.91 -12.65
N GLY A 235 1.98 -5.09 -12.84
CA GLY A 235 3.30 -5.59 -13.22
C GLY A 235 3.20 -6.42 -14.50
N ASP A 236 3.73 -7.65 -14.47
CA ASP A 236 3.62 -8.61 -15.58
C ASP A 236 2.40 -9.54 -15.49
N LEU A 237 1.58 -9.41 -14.45
CA LEU A 237 0.46 -10.31 -14.21
C LEU A 237 -0.79 -9.88 -15.01
N PRO A 238 -1.45 -10.79 -15.74
CA PRO A 238 -2.70 -10.48 -16.42
C PRO A 238 -3.83 -10.31 -15.41
N VAL A 239 -4.61 -9.24 -15.57
CA VAL A 239 -5.75 -8.90 -14.73
C VAL A 239 -7.00 -8.76 -15.60
N THR A 240 -8.11 -9.33 -15.15
CA THR A 240 -9.44 -9.09 -15.74
C THR A 240 -10.23 -8.21 -14.79
N VAL A 241 -10.80 -7.14 -15.31
CA VAL A 241 -11.75 -6.28 -14.59
C VAL A 241 -13.16 -6.60 -15.08
N ALA A 242 -14.03 -6.98 -14.14
CA ALA A 242 -15.45 -7.23 -14.40
C ALA A 242 -16.29 -6.68 -13.25
N GLY A 243 -17.29 -5.86 -13.56
CA GLY A 243 -18.08 -5.17 -12.54
C GLY A 243 -17.24 -4.23 -11.67
N GLY A 244 -16.13 -3.71 -12.20
CA GLY A 244 -15.16 -2.92 -11.44
C GLY A 244 -14.21 -3.72 -10.53
N GLU A 245 -14.35 -5.05 -10.42
CA GLU A 245 -13.44 -5.86 -9.61
C GLU A 245 -12.26 -6.37 -10.44
N ALA A 246 -11.03 -6.05 -10.02
CA ALA A 246 -9.80 -6.49 -10.65
C ALA A 246 -9.33 -7.84 -10.08
N ARG A 247 -9.23 -8.87 -10.92
CA ARG A 247 -8.82 -10.21 -10.49
C ARG A 247 -7.82 -10.87 -11.43
N LEU A 248 -6.88 -11.62 -10.86
CA LEU A 248 -6.03 -12.56 -11.57
C LEU A 248 -6.85 -13.77 -12.09
N PRO A 249 -6.33 -14.56 -13.04
CA PRO A 249 -7.01 -15.77 -13.55
C PRO A 249 -7.35 -16.81 -12.48
N ASN A 250 -6.64 -16.83 -11.36
CA ASN A 250 -6.89 -17.71 -10.22
C ASN A 250 -7.95 -17.15 -9.23
N GLY A 251 -8.52 -15.98 -9.50
CA GLY A 251 -9.54 -15.33 -8.68
C GLY A 251 -9.00 -14.39 -7.58
N THR A 252 -7.68 -14.37 -7.36
CA THR A 252 -7.03 -13.42 -6.44
C THR A 252 -7.33 -11.98 -6.85
N ILE A 253 -7.72 -11.12 -5.90
CA ILE A 253 -7.93 -9.69 -6.15
C ILE A 253 -6.57 -9.04 -6.47
N ALA A 254 -6.52 -8.17 -7.46
CA ALA A 254 -5.29 -7.58 -8.00
C ALA A 254 -5.36 -6.05 -8.02
N GLY A 255 -5.21 -5.45 -6.83
CA GLY A 255 -5.51 -4.04 -6.60
C GLY A 255 -7.00 -3.74 -6.70
N SER A 256 -7.36 -2.48 -6.59
CA SER A 256 -8.72 -1.98 -6.78
C SER A 256 -8.86 -1.13 -8.05
N THR A 257 -10.09 -0.76 -8.38
CA THR A 257 -10.41 0.27 -9.38
C THR A 257 -10.98 1.55 -8.75
N ALA A 258 -10.92 1.65 -7.42
CA ALA A 258 -11.55 2.69 -6.63
C ALA A 258 -10.73 3.99 -6.61
N SER A 259 -11.41 5.12 -6.51
CA SER A 259 -10.83 6.41 -6.15
C SER A 259 -10.90 6.66 -4.64
N MET A 260 -10.09 7.58 -4.12
CA MET A 260 -10.20 8.03 -2.72
C MET A 260 -11.59 8.58 -2.38
N ALA A 261 -12.28 9.18 -3.37
CA ALA A 261 -13.65 9.65 -3.20
C ALA A 261 -14.65 8.49 -2.98
N ASP A 262 -14.39 7.31 -3.55
CA ASP A 262 -15.21 6.11 -3.33
C ASP A 262 -15.01 5.58 -1.91
N LEU A 263 -13.74 5.49 -1.47
CA LEU A 263 -13.40 5.08 -0.10
C LEU A 263 -13.96 6.04 0.95
N HIS A 264 -13.90 7.35 0.67
CA HIS A 264 -14.50 8.36 1.54
C HIS A 264 -16.01 8.15 1.68
N ARG A 265 -16.72 7.93 0.57
CA ARG A 265 -18.17 7.66 0.60
C ARG A 265 -18.48 6.37 1.36
N PHE A 266 -17.69 5.31 1.17
CA PHE A 266 -17.83 4.08 1.94
C PHE A 266 -17.70 4.36 3.44
N ALA A 267 -16.60 4.98 3.86
CA ALA A 267 -16.32 5.24 5.27
C ALA A 267 -17.33 6.21 5.89
N ALA A 268 -17.77 7.23 5.15
CA ALA A 268 -18.78 8.18 5.59
C ALA A 268 -20.13 7.47 5.83
N ALA A 269 -20.50 6.52 4.99
CA ALA A 269 -21.70 5.70 5.18
C ALA A 269 -21.59 4.77 6.41
N GLN A 270 -20.38 4.35 6.80
CA GLN A 270 -20.17 3.47 7.95
C GLN A 270 -20.00 4.21 9.28
N ALA A 271 -19.38 5.40 9.26
CA ALA A 271 -18.85 6.05 10.47
C ALA A 271 -19.02 7.59 10.49
N GLY A 272 -19.57 8.19 9.43
CA GLY A 272 -19.74 9.63 9.31
C GLY A 272 -18.57 10.36 8.64
N THR A 273 -18.86 11.53 8.08
CA THR A 273 -17.95 12.32 7.22
C THR A 273 -16.66 12.74 7.92
N ASP A 274 -16.72 13.05 9.22
CA ASP A 274 -15.54 13.50 9.97
C ASP A 274 -14.49 12.39 10.09
N ILE A 275 -14.92 11.16 10.39
CA ILE A 275 -14.05 10.00 10.45
C ILE A 275 -13.51 9.68 9.05
N ALA A 276 -14.37 9.65 8.04
CA ALA A 276 -13.96 9.40 6.66
C ALA A 276 -12.85 10.39 6.23
N THR A 277 -13.04 11.68 6.48
CA THR A 277 -12.08 12.74 6.13
C THR A 277 -10.73 12.56 6.84
N ARG A 278 -10.73 12.12 8.12
CA ARG A 278 -9.46 11.82 8.81
C ARG A 278 -8.73 10.67 8.11
N GLN A 279 -9.45 9.59 7.80
CA GLN A 279 -8.84 8.38 7.26
C GLN A 279 -8.42 8.49 5.80
N THR A 280 -9.07 9.35 5.01
CA THR A 280 -8.72 9.57 3.59
C THR A 280 -7.77 10.74 3.37
N SER A 281 -7.45 11.52 4.40
CA SER A 281 -6.65 12.73 4.27
C SER A 281 -5.61 12.86 5.38
N VAL A 282 -6.03 13.00 6.63
CA VAL A 282 -5.12 13.39 7.74
C VAL A 282 -4.22 12.25 8.16
N ASN A 283 -4.79 11.07 8.40
CA ASN A 283 -4.08 9.90 8.90
C ASN A 283 -3.03 9.38 7.91
N PRO A 284 -3.33 9.18 6.60
CA PRO A 284 -2.32 8.69 5.66
C PRO A 284 -1.14 9.66 5.52
N ARG A 285 -1.38 10.99 5.51
CA ARG A 285 -0.30 11.99 5.53
C ARG A 285 0.58 11.87 6.77
N ARG A 286 -0.04 11.80 7.95
CA ARG A 286 0.69 11.66 9.22
C ARG A 286 1.51 10.37 9.25
N ALA A 287 1.00 9.28 8.70
CA ALA A 287 1.68 7.99 8.69
C ALA A 287 3.02 8.04 7.93
N VAL A 288 3.12 8.84 6.86
CA VAL A 288 4.31 8.93 6.01
C VAL A 288 5.08 10.24 6.13
N GLY A 289 4.71 11.10 7.09
CA GLY A 289 5.39 12.35 7.38
C GLY A 289 5.22 13.44 6.32
N CYS A 290 4.06 13.50 5.67
CA CYS A 290 3.69 14.53 4.67
C CYS A 290 2.72 15.59 5.21
#